data_AF-A0A084H1A5-F1
#
_entry.id   AF-A0A084H1A5-F1
#
_cell.length_a   1.000
_cell.length_b   1.000
_cell.length_c   1.000
_cell.angle_alpha   90.00
_cell.angle_beta   90.00
_cell.angle_gamma   90.00
#
_symmetry.space_group_name_H-M   'P 1'
#
loop_
_entity.id
_entity.type
_entity.pdbx_description
1 polymer ?
#
loop_
_entity_poly.entity_id
_entity_poly.type
_entity_poly.pdbx_seq_one_letter_code
_entity_poly.pdbx_strand_id
1 'polypeptide(L)'
;MEKEIKINYSEVEQSLEDMKASAIMLDMNLEVLDGENILASAKKLDELNKQLVLLTEEYKTLLKVNIQLTKQSVENMHEADKSTAASLK
;
A
#
# COMPACT_ATOMS: atom_id res chain seq x y z
N MET A 1 13.60 18.60 -21.92
CA MET A 1 12.40 19.30 -21.45
C MET A 1 12.03 18.68 -20.12
N GLU A 2 12.59 19.19 -19.03
CA GLU A 2 12.16 18.79 -17.70
C GLU A 2 10.78 19.40 -17.47
N LYS A 3 9.78 18.55 -17.24
CA LYS A 3 8.47 19.00 -16.79
C LYS A 3 8.62 19.28 -15.30
N GLU A 4 8.51 20.55 -14.92
CA GLU A 4 8.41 20.93 -13.52
C GLU A 4 7.26 20.16 -12.88
N ILE A 5 7.54 19.42 -11.80
CA ILE A 5 6.54 18.68 -11.05
C ILE A 5 6.06 19.59 -9.93
N LYS A 6 4.82 20.09 -10.06
CA LYS A 6 4.17 20.87 -9.01
C LYS A 6 3.52 19.93 -8.02
N ILE A 7 3.86 20.05 -6.74
CA ILE A 7 3.31 19.24 -5.67
C ILE A 7 2.31 20.06 -4.87
N ASN A 8 1.08 19.54 -4.75
CA ASN A 8 0.17 19.95 -3.69
C ASN A 8 0.38 19.01 -2.50
N TYR A 9 1.15 19.46 -1.51
CA TYR A 9 1.51 18.65 -0.34
C TYR A 9 0.28 18.09 0.40
N SER A 10 -0.78 18.90 0.53
CA SER A 10 -2.00 18.50 1.24
C SER A 10 -2.79 17.40 0.52
N GLU A 11 -2.87 17.47 -0.82
CA GLU A 11 -3.55 16.43 -1.61
C GLU A 11 -2.79 15.11 -1.58
N VAL A 12 -1.45 15.18 -1.57
CA VAL A 12 -0.60 13.99 -1.48
C VAL A 12 -0.72 13.34 -0.10
N GLU A 13 -0.68 14.12 0.99
CA GLU A 13 -0.90 13.61 2.34
C GLU A 13 -2.26 12.93 2.48
N GLN A 14 -3.34 13.56 1.99
CA GLN A 14 -4.67 12.97 2.03
C GLN A 14 -4.73 11.65 1.25
N SER A 15 -4.15 11.63 0.04
CA SER A 15 -4.13 10.42 -0.79
C SER A 15 -3.37 9.27 -0.12
N LEU A 16 -2.28 9.57 0.59
CA LEU A 16 -1.50 8.56 1.33
C LEU A 16 -2.28 7.99 2.53
N GLU A 17 -3.05 8.82 3.24
CA GLU A 17 -3.93 8.33 4.31
C GLU A 17 -5.10 7.50 3.76
N ASP A 18 -5.69 7.88 2.63
CA ASP A 18 -6.74 7.10 1.97
C ASP A 18 -6.22 5.73 1.51
N MET A 19 -4.99 5.67 0.98
CA MET A 19 -4.32 4.42 0.62
C MET A 19 -4.07 3.54 1.86
N LYS A 20 -3.68 4.13 2.98
CA LYS A 20 -3.46 3.42 4.25
C LYS A 20 -4.78 2.85 4.80
N ALA A 21 -5.87 3.60 4.74
CA ALA A 21 -7.20 3.12 5.11
C ALA A 21 -7.64 1.95 4.21
N SER A 22 -7.44 2.08 2.89
CA SER A 22 -7.76 1.03 1.93
C SER A 22 -6.94 -0.25 2.15
N ALA A 23 -5.67 -0.11 2.55
CA ALA A 23 -4.80 -1.25 2.88
C ALA A 23 -5.31 -2.08 4.08
N ILE A 24 -5.99 -1.42 5.03
CA ILE A 24 -6.61 -2.10 6.19
C ILE A 24 -7.86 -2.90 5.75
N MET A 25 -8.55 -2.45 4.71
CA MET A 25 -9.76 -3.12 4.20
C MET A 25 -9.49 -4.37 3.36
N LEU A 26 -8.22 -4.67 3.03
CA LEU A 26 -7.84 -5.81 2.20
C LEU A 26 -7.84 -7.16 2.93
N ASP A 27 -8.35 -7.25 4.16
CA ASP A 27 -8.39 -8.51 4.89
C ASP A 27 -9.28 -9.55 4.18
N MET A 28 -8.67 -10.68 3.80
CA MET A 28 -9.36 -11.79 3.16
C MET A 28 -9.66 -12.89 4.17
N ASN A 29 -10.93 -13.03 4.54
CA ASN A 29 -11.41 -14.13 5.38
C ASN A 29 -12.02 -15.21 4.47
N LEU A 30 -11.21 -16.19 4.10
CA LEU A 30 -11.64 -17.33 3.28
C LEU A 30 -11.92 -18.54 4.17
N GLU A 31 -13.04 -19.21 3.93
CA GLU A 31 -13.40 -20.43 4.63
C GLU A 31 -12.54 -21.62 4.19
N VAL A 32 -12.34 -22.56 5.11
CA VAL A 32 -11.68 -23.84 4.85
C VAL A 32 -12.72 -24.85 4.37
N LEU A 33 -12.49 -25.45 3.22
CA LEU A 33 -13.42 -26.32 2.51
C LEU A 33 -13.13 -27.82 2.70
N ASP A 34 -11.93 -28.20 3.17
CA ASP A 34 -11.47 -29.59 3.17
C ASP A 34 -12.04 -30.48 4.28
N GLY A 35 -12.66 -29.93 5.34
CA GLY A 35 -13.28 -30.63 6.48
C GLY A 35 -13.29 -32.17 6.43
N GLU A 36 -14.43 -32.79 6.13
CA GLU A 36 -14.54 -34.23 5.78
C GLU A 36 -14.48 -34.48 4.26
N ASN A 37 -14.18 -33.46 3.47
CA ASN A 37 -14.29 -33.50 2.01
C ASN A 37 -13.04 -34.12 1.37
N ILE A 38 -13.17 -35.36 0.92
CA ILE A 38 -12.08 -36.12 0.29
C ILE A 38 -11.84 -35.76 -1.19
N LEU A 39 -12.65 -34.87 -1.78
CA LEU A 39 -12.49 -34.50 -3.19
C LEU A 39 -11.20 -33.71 -3.40
N ALA A 40 -10.43 -34.11 -4.41
CA ALA A 40 -9.19 -33.41 -4.78
C ALA A 40 -9.41 -31.92 -5.11
N SER A 41 -10.59 -31.58 -5.65
CA SER A 41 -10.97 -30.19 -5.93
C SER A 41 -11.13 -29.33 -4.67
N ALA A 42 -11.68 -29.88 -3.58
CA ALA A 42 -11.82 -29.16 -2.30
C ALA A 42 -10.43 -28.84 -1.72
N LYS A 43 -9.52 -29.83 -1.72
CA LYS A 43 -8.12 -29.64 -1.32
C LYS A 43 -7.42 -28.57 -2.16
N LYS A 44 -7.67 -28.54 -3.47
CA LYS A 44 -7.05 -27.54 -4.35
C LYS A 44 -7.58 -26.13 -4.10
N LEU A 45 -8.88 -25.99 -3.82
CA LEU A 45 -9.47 -24.70 -3.43
C LEU A 45 -8.89 -24.20 -2.11
N ASP A 46 -8.67 -25.08 -1.13
CA ASP A 46 -8.03 -24.68 0.13
C ASP A 46 -6.57 -24.26 -0.03
N GLU A 47 -5.83 -24.94 -0.90
CA GLU A 47 -4.47 -24.51 -1.26
C GLU A 47 -4.47 -23.12 -1.91
N LEU A 48 -5.41 -22.87 -2.84
CA LEU A 48 -5.58 -21.56 -3.46
C LEU A 48 -5.99 -20.49 -2.44
N ASN A 49 -6.90 -20.79 -1.51
CA ASN A 49 -7.30 -19.87 -0.46
C ASN A 49 -6.10 -19.48 0.41
N LYS A 50 -5.27 -20.45 0.81
CA LYS A 50 -4.02 -20.18 1.55
C LYS A 50 -3.06 -19.29 0.77
N GLN A 51 -2.88 -19.56 -0.53
CA GLN A 51 -2.02 -18.73 -1.38
C GLN A 51 -2.54 -17.30 -1.54
N LEU A 52 -3.86 -17.12 -1.67
CA LEU A 52 -4.48 -15.80 -1.78
C LEU A 52 -4.33 -14.97 -0.49
N VAL A 53 -4.49 -15.62 0.68
CA VAL A 53 -4.26 -14.98 1.97
C VAL A 53 -2.80 -14.52 2.09
N LEU A 54 -1.84 -15.39 1.78
CA LEU A 54 -0.41 -15.05 1.80
C LEU A 54 -0.08 -13.90 0.85
N LEU A 55 -0.53 -13.98 -0.40
CA LEU A 55 -0.32 -12.93 -1.41
C LEU A 55 -0.86 -11.58 -0.93
N THR A 56 -2.00 -11.58 -0.25
CA THR A 56 -2.63 -10.36 0.24
C THR A 56 -1.87 -9.73 1.40
N GLU A 57 -1.35 -10.54 2.32
CA GLU A 57 -0.48 -10.06 3.41
C GLU A 57 0.86 -9.51 2.88
N GLU A 58 1.46 -10.18 1.89
CA GLU A 58 2.66 -9.66 1.21
C GLU A 58 2.39 -8.33 0.51
N TYR A 59 1.27 -8.23 -0.22
CA TYR A 59 0.88 -7.01 -0.89
C TYR A 59 0.61 -5.86 0.10
N LYS A 60 -0.10 -6.13 1.21
CA LYS A 60 -0.32 -5.16 2.29
C LYS A 60 1.00 -4.66 2.88
N THR A 61 1.97 -5.54 3.04
CA THR A 61 3.32 -5.17 3.54
C THR A 61 4.02 -4.24 2.56
N LEU A 62 4.05 -4.60 1.27
CA LEU A 62 4.64 -3.77 0.23
C LEU A 62 3.97 -2.40 0.14
N LEU A 63 2.64 -2.36 0.21
CA LEU A 63 1.86 -1.13 0.16
C LEU A 63 2.20 -0.19 1.33
N LYS A 64 2.33 -0.74 2.56
CA LYS A 64 2.76 0.04 3.74
C LYS A 64 4.15 0.65 3.55
N VAL A 65 5.10 -0.13 3.02
CA VAL A 65 6.46 0.36 2.74
C VAL A 65 6.42 1.48 1.70
N ASN A 66 5.66 1.32 0.62
CA ASN A 66 5.51 2.34 -0.41
C ASN A 66 4.91 3.64 0.16
N ILE A 67 3.83 3.55 0.94
CA ILE A 67 3.21 4.72 1.60
C ILE A 67 4.23 5.47 2.46
N GLN A 68 5.02 4.74 3.27
CA GLN A 68 6.04 5.34 4.12
C GLN A 68 7.14 6.02 3.31
N LEU A 69 7.66 5.37 2.28
CA LEU A 69 8.73 5.93 1.43
C LEU A 69 8.25 7.15 0.63
N THR A 70 7.01 7.12 0.15
CA THR A 70 6.41 8.28 -0.53
C THR A 70 6.22 9.44 0.44
N LYS A 71 5.72 9.18 1.66
CA LYS A 71 5.60 10.21 2.70
C LYS A 71 6.94 10.89 2.99
N GLN A 72 8.00 10.09 3.23
CA GLN A 72 9.34 10.63 3.48
C GLN A 72 9.86 11.46 2.31
N SER A 73 9.60 11.01 1.08
CA SER A 73 10.05 11.72 -0.13
C SER A 73 9.35 13.07 -0.27
N VAL A 74 8.05 13.13 0.01
CA VAL A 74 7.24 14.37 0.00
C VAL A 74 7.69 15.33 1.10
N GLU A 75 7.96 14.83 2.31
CA GLU A 75 8.52 15.63 3.41
C GLU A 75 9.88 16.23 3.04
N ASN A 76 10.78 15.42 2.46
CA ASN A 76 12.09 15.90 2.01
C ASN A 76 11.97 17.00 0.93
N MET A 77 11.01 16.87 0.01
CA MET A 77 10.75 17.90 -1.01
C MET A 77 10.22 19.19 -0.38
N HIS A 78 9.31 19.08 0.59
CA HIS A 78 8.78 20.25 1.31
C HIS A 78 9.86 20.99 2.11
N GLU A 79 10.78 20.26 2.74
CA GLU A 79 11.93 20.84 3.44
C GLU A 79 12.91 21.52 2.47
N ALA A 80 13.17 20.90 1.31
CA ALA A 80 13.99 21.51 0.27
C ALA A 80 13.38 22.83 -0.24
N ASP A 81 12.08 22.84 -0.54
CA ASP A 81 11.36 24.05 -0.96
C ASP A 81 11.46 25.17 0.09
N LYS A 82 11.26 24.83 1.37
CA LYS A 82 11.41 25.79 2.48
C LYS A 82 12.83 26.34 2.58
N SER A 83 13.85 25.48 2.46
CA SER A 83 15.26 25.87 2.53
C SER A 83 15.65 26.81 1.38
N THR A 84 15.21 26.49 0.15
CA THR A 84 15.42 27.36 -1.01
C THR A 84 14.71 28.71 -0.84
N ALA A 85 13.46 28.71 -0.39
CA ALA A 85 12.72 29.96 -0.14
C ALA A 85 13.35 30.82 0.95
N ALA A 86 13.90 30.22 2.01
CA ALA A 86 14.63 30.92 3.06
C ALA A 86 15.96 31.51 2.56
N SER A 87 16.64 30.82 1.65
CA SER A 87 17.92 31.27 1.06
C SER A 87 17.77 32.42 0.06
N LEU A 88 16.55 32.69 -0.40
CA LEU A 88 16.21 33.77 -1.31
C LEU A 88 15.75 35.05 -0.58
N LYS A 89 15.64 35.02 0.76
CA LYS A 89 15.39 36.19 1.61
C LYS A 89 16.69 36.84 2.06
#